data_AF-A0A259JYW6-F1
#
_entry.id   AF-A0A259JYW6-F1
#
_cell.length_a   1.000
_cell.length_b   1.000
_cell.length_c   1.000
_cell.angle_alpha   90.00
_cell.angle_beta   90.00
_cell.angle_gamma   90.00
#
_symmetry.space_group_name_H-M   'P 1'
#
loop_
_entity.id
_entity.type
_entity.pdbx_description
1 polymer ?
#
loop_
_entity_poly.entity_id
_entity_poly.type
_entity_poly.pdbx_seq_one_letter_code
_entity_poly.pdbx_strand_id
1 'polypeptide(L)'
;MATKAQVAPVAVARDLTIADLRAALAGGWRDFLAAPLFGLFFAGIYVGSGLFLTYALFAWGEATWLIPAAAGFPLVAPFIAVGLYEVSRRREAGLLLRWGAVLGALRGRGDEQILSMGVIVFVAFGFWLMVAHGIFAIFLAESGLGSESLALFGTPAGIAMLAVGSVLGGLMALA
;
A
#
# COMPACT_ATOMS: atom_id res chain seq x y z
N MET A 1 31.02 7.52 16.09
CA MET A 1 31.09 6.82 14.80
C MET A 1 29.99 5.77 14.76
N ALA A 2 28.97 5.94 13.93
CA ALA A 2 27.91 4.94 13.78
C ALA A 2 28.47 3.78 12.95
N THR A 3 28.63 2.61 13.56
CA THR A 3 28.93 1.36 12.86
C THR A 3 27.81 1.11 11.85
N LYS A 4 28.08 1.35 10.56
CA LYS A 4 27.18 0.93 9.48
C LYS A 4 27.07 -0.59 9.57
N ALA A 5 25.93 -1.08 10.04
CA ALA A 5 25.64 -2.51 10.05
C ALA A 5 25.75 -3.01 8.60
N GLN A 6 26.77 -3.82 8.34
CA GLN A 6 26.98 -4.44 7.04
C GLN A 6 25.75 -5.29 6.73
N VAL A 7 24.99 -4.93 5.70
CA VAL A 7 23.86 -5.72 5.23
C VAL A 7 24.46 -7.03 4.73
N ALA A 8 24.26 -8.11 5.49
CA ALA A 8 24.69 -9.43 5.08
C ALA A 8 24.12 -9.71 3.68
N PRO A 9 24.90 -10.27 2.74
CA PRO A 9 24.41 -10.55 1.40
C PRO A 9 23.19 -11.46 1.51
N VAL A 10 22.03 -10.93 1.16
CA VAL A 10 20.77 -11.67 1.18
C VAL A 10 20.80 -12.60 -0.02
N ALA A 11 20.94 -13.90 0.22
CA ALA A 11 20.69 -14.91 -0.80
C ALA A 11 19.19 -14.91 -1.09
N VAL A 12 18.78 -14.25 -2.19
CA VAL A 12 17.40 -14.28 -2.64
C VAL A 12 17.09 -15.68 -3.15
N ALA A 13 16.17 -16.38 -2.47
CA ALA A 13 15.70 -17.69 -2.90
C ALA A 13 15.12 -17.61 -4.31
N ARG A 14 15.50 -18.55 -5.19
CA ARG A 14 15.07 -18.58 -6.60
C ARG A 14 13.98 -19.63 -6.86
N ASP A 15 13.65 -20.41 -5.83
CA ASP A 15 12.84 -21.62 -5.86
C ASP A 15 11.67 -21.56 -4.88
N LEU A 16 11.14 -20.35 -4.64
CA LEU A 16 10.00 -20.14 -3.76
C LEU A 16 8.77 -20.92 -4.23
N THR A 17 8.13 -21.59 -3.27
CA THR A 17 6.93 -22.39 -3.46
C THR A 17 5.74 -21.81 -2.70
N ILE A 18 4.53 -22.30 -2.98
CA ILE A 18 3.33 -21.95 -2.20
C ILE A 18 3.47 -22.37 -0.72
N ALA A 19 4.29 -23.38 -0.42
CA ALA A 19 4.54 -23.80 0.96
C ALA A 19 5.27 -22.70 1.76
N ASP A 20 6.19 -21.98 1.13
CA ASP A 20 6.92 -20.87 1.77
C ASP A 20 5.98 -19.71 2.11
N LEU A 21 5.03 -19.41 1.23
CA LEU A 21 4.00 -18.41 1.51
C LEU A 21 3.14 -18.81 2.71
N ARG A 22 2.70 -20.08 2.77
CA ARG A 22 1.92 -20.59 3.91
C ARG A 22 2.74 -20.55 5.20
N ALA A 23 4.01 -20.91 5.15
CA ALA A 23 4.92 -20.85 6.29
C ALA A 23 5.11 -19.41 6.79
N ALA A 24 5.31 -18.46 5.88
CA ALA A 24 5.44 -17.04 6.21
C ALA A 24 4.17 -16.48 6.86
N LEU A 25 2.99 -16.78 6.31
CA LEU A 25 1.70 -16.37 6.89
C LEU A 25 1.48 -16.99 8.28
N ALA A 26 1.78 -18.28 8.44
CA ALA A 26 1.69 -18.95 9.74
C ALA A 26 2.68 -18.35 10.76
N GLY A 27 3.89 -17.98 10.34
CA GLY A 27 4.87 -17.27 11.17
C GLY A 27 4.34 -15.91 11.64
N GLY A 28 3.84 -15.09 10.70
CA GLY A 28 3.23 -13.80 11.02
C GLY A 28 2.03 -13.92 11.97
N TRP A 29 1.20 -14.95 11.80
CA TRP A 29 0.08 -15.22 12.70
C TRP A 29 0.54 -15.58 14.13
N ARG A 30 1.57 -16.41 14.25
CA ARG A 30 2.17 -16.76 15.56
C ARG A 30 2.78 -15.54 16.24
N ASP A 31 3.44 -14.67 15.50
CA ASP A 31 3.98 -13.43 16.04
C ASP A 31 2.90 -12.47 16.50
N PHE A 32 1.81 -12.34 15.73
CA PHE A 32 0.66 -11.55 16.13
C PHE A 32 0.04 -12.08 17.44
N LEU A 33 -0.23 -13.38 17.54
CA LEU A 33 -0.81 -13.99 18.74
C LEU A 33 0.06 -13.81 19.98
N ALA A 34 1.38 -13.82 19.80
CA ALA A 34 2.33 -13.68 20.91
C ALA A 34 2.67 -12.23 21.27
N ALA A 35 2.35 -11.26 20.41
CA ALA A 35 2.55 -9.83 20.65
C ALA A 35 1.35 -8.98 20.16
N PRO A 36 0.11 -9.28 20.59
CA PRO A 36 -1.12 -8.78 19.97
C PRO A 36 -1.27 -7.26 20.11
N LEU A 37 -0.75 -6.66 21.17
CA LEU A 37 -0.84 -5.21 21.39
C LEU A 37 -0.15 -4.40 20.28
N PHE A 38 1.00 -4.87 19.79
CA PHE A 38 1.67 -4.22 18.67
C PHE A 38 0.87 -4.37 17.39
N GLY A 39 0.38 -5.58 17.13
CA GLY A 39 -0.48 -5.87 15.97
C GLY A 39 -1.74 -5.00 15.94
N LEU A 40 -2.46 -4.94 17.06
CA LEU A 40 -3.67 -4.12 17.22
C LEU A 40 -3.38 -2.63 17.12
N PHE A 41 -2.25 -2.15 17.63
CA PHE A 41 -1.84 -0.74 17.51
C PHE A 41 -1.65 -0.35 16.04
N PHE A 42 -0.85 -1.11 15.29
CA PHE A 42 -0.58 -0.85 13.88
C PHE A 42 -1.83 -1.04 13.00
N ALA A 43 -2.61 -2.09 13.26
CA ALA A 43 -3.89 -2.30 12.60
C ALA A 43 -4.88 -1.17 12.90
N GLY A 44 -4.92 -0.67 14.13
CA GLY A 44 -5.76 0.44 14.55
C GLY A 44 -5.42 1.75 13.82
N ILE A 45 -4.14 2.03 13.58
CA ILE A 45 -3.72 3.16 12.74
C ILE A 45 -4.24 2.99 11.32
N TYR A 46 -4.08 1.79 10.74
CA TYR A 46 -4.52 1.52 9.37
C TYR A 46 -6.05 1.63 9.25
N VAL A 47 -6.80 0.89 10.06
CA VAL A 47 -8.28 0.94 10.07
C VAL A 47 -8.77 2.35 10.38
N GLY A 48 -8.20 3.01 11.40
CA GLY A 48 -8.58 4.35 11.80
C GLY A 48 -8.36 5.38 10.69
N SER A 49 -7.24 5.32 9.98
CA SER A 49 -6.97 6.22 8.84
C SER A 49 -7.90 5.96 7.65
N GLY A 50 -8.24 4.71 7.35
CA GLY A 50 -9.22 4.37 6.31
C GLY A 50 -10.64 4.84 6.65
N LEU A 51 -11.07 4.63 7.90
CA LEU A 51 -12.37 5.11 8.40
C LEU A 51 -12.43 6.64 8.41
N PHE A 52 -11.36 7.30 8.86
CA PHE A 52 -11.24 8.74 8.84
C PHE A 52 -11.33 9.29 7.41
N LEU A 53 -10.59 8.70 6.47
CA LEU A 53 -10.59 9.10 5.06
C LEU A 53 -12.00 8.97 4.46
N THR A 54 -12.65 7.83 4.72
CA THR A 54 -14.04 7.59 4.27
C THR A 54 -14.98 8.63 4.84
N TYR A 55 -14.97 8.82 6.17
CA TYR A 55 -15.80 9.82 6.85
C TYR A 55 -15.57 11.24 6.30
N ALA A 56 -14.31 11.64 6.12
CA ALA A 56 -13.95 12.96 5.61
C ALA A 56 -14.52 13.21 4.21
N LEU A 57 -14.40 12.24 3.29
CA LEU A 57 -14.93 12.37 1.94
C LEU A 57 -16.46 12.51 1.92
N PHE A 58 -17.17 11.73 2.74
CA PHE A 58 -18.62 11.88 2.88
C PHE A 58 -19.01 13.22 3.51
N ALA A 59 -18.29 13.65 4.56
CA ALA A 59 -18.56 14.91 5.25
C ALA A 59 -18.31 16.14 4.35
N TRP A 60 -17.38 16.05 3.40
CA TRP A 60 -17.08 17.12 2.44
C TRP A 60 -17.92 17.05 1.15
N GLY A 61 -18.77 16.04 0.99
CA GLY A 61 -19.56 15.86 -0.24
C GLY A 61 -18.75 15.35 -1.44
N GLU A 62 -17.55 14.83 -1.20
CA GLU A 62 -16.59 14.38 -2.23
C GLU A 62 -16.55 12.85 -2.33
N ALA A 63 -17.71 12.20 -2.20
CA ALA A 63 -17.80 10.74 -2.19
C ALA A 63 -17.30 10.10 -3.51
N THR A 64 -17.31 10.82 -4.62
CA THR A 64 -16.75 10.40 -5.92
C THR A 64 -15.24 10.16 -5.85
N TRP A 65 -14.51 10.82 -4.95
CA TRP A 65 -13.08 10.61 -4.72
C TRP A 65 -12.75 9.35 -3.93
N LEU A 66 -13.76 8.64 -3.42
CA LEU A 66 -13.55 7.46 -2.58
C LEU A 66 -12.82 6.34 -3.34
N ILE A 67 -13.05 6.19 -4.64
CA ILE A 67 -12.34 5.21 -5.48
C ILE A 67 -10.84 5.56 -5.58
N PRO A 68 -10.44 6.76 -6.05
CA PRO A 68 -9.04 7.19 -6.03
C PRO A 68 -8.40 7.13 -4.65
N ALA A 69 -9.12 7.59 -3.62
CA ALA A 69 -8.61 7.64 -2.25
C ALA A 69 -8.36 6.23 -1.69
N ALA A 70 -9.27 5.27 -1.96
CA ALA A 70 -9.08 3.87 -1.60
C ALA A 70 -7.92 3.23 -2.38
N ALA A 71 -7.72 3.60 -3.65
CA ALA A 71 -6.58 3.13 -4.44
C ALA A 71 -5.23 3.67 -3.93
N GLY A 72 -5.21 4.90 -3.41
CA GLY A 72 -4.01 5.52 -2.82
C GLY A 72 -3.77 5.17 -1.36
N PHE A 73 -4.77 4.65 -0.65
CA PHE A 73 -4.68 4.29 0.76
C PHE A 73 -3.51 3.33 1.11
N PRO A 74 -3.17 2.32 0.28
CA PRO A 74 -2.01 1.47 0.50
C PRO A 74 -0.66 2.19 0.57
N LEU A 75 -0.55 3.47 0.17
CA LEU A 75 0.67 4.28 0.33
C LEU A 75 1.12 4.38 1.79
N VAL A 76 0.20 4.24 2.75
CA VAL A 76 0.50 4.26 4.18
C VAL A 76 1.03 2.89 4.66
N ALA A 77 0.73 1.80 3.94
CA ALA A 77 1.00 0.44 4.37
C ALA A 77 2.48 0.13 4.61
N PRO A 78 3.45 0.58 3.77
CA PRO A 78 4.87 0.31 4.01
C PRO A 78 5.36 0.82 5.37
N PHE A 79 4.86 1.98 5.80
CA PHE A 79 5.23 2.57 7.10
C PHE A 79 4.72 1.73 8.26
N ILE A 80 3.49 1.23 8.15
CA ILE A 80 2.89 0.36 9.17
C ILE A 80 3.57 -1.00 9.20
N ALA A 81 3.90 -1.55 8.02
CA ALA A 81 4.58 -2.83 7.87
C ALA A 81 5.96 -2.85 8.56
N VAL A 82 6.73 -1.77 8.48
CA VAL A 82 8.04 -1.65 9.17
C VAL A 82 7.91 -1.93 10.67
N GLY A 83 6.87 -1.42 11.31
CA GLY A 83 6.63 -1.65 12.74
C GLY A 83 6.36 -3.12 13.06
N LEU A 84 5.55 -3.79 12.24
CA LEU A 84 5.25 -5.22 12.38
C LEU A 84 6.49 -6.09 12.09
N TYR A 85 7.27 -5.75 11.07
CA TYR A 85 8.52 -6.43 10.74
C TYR A 85 9.55 -6.31 11.86
N GLU A 86 9.62 -5.15 12.52
CA GLU A 86 10.49 -4.98 13.68
C GLU A 86 10.07 -5.86 14.87
N VAL A 87 8.78 -6.05 15.09
CA VAL A 87 8.25 -6.96 16.11
C VAL A 87 8.67 -8.39 15.81
N SER A 88 8.37 -8.90 14.61
CA SER A 88 8.77 -10.24 14.18
C SER A 88 10.29 -10.45 14.28
N ARG A 89 11.08 -9.53 13.74
CA ARG A 89 12.55 -9.60 13.79
C ARG A 89 13.09 -9.69 15.22
N ARG A 90 12.56 -8.88 16.14
CA ARG A 90 12.98 -8.91 17.55
C ARG A 90 12.62 -10.24 18.20
N ARG A 91 11.44 -10.76 17.92
CA ARG A 91 10.99 -12.05 18.44
C ARG A 91 11.88 -13.19 17.96
N GLU A 92 12.18 -13.24 16.67
CA GLU A 92 13.09 -14.22 16.08
C GLU A 92 14.50 -14.12 16.67
N ALA A 93 14.99 -12.90 16.92
CA ALA A 93 16.29 -12.65 17.54
C ALA A 93 16.32 -12.82 19.07
N GLY A 94 15.21 -13.19 19.72
CA GLY A 94 15.11 -13.31 21.18
C GLY A 94 15.30 -11.97 21.93
N LEU A 95 15.11 -10.84 21.25
CA LEU A 95 15.29 -9.50 21.81
C LEU A 95 14.01 -9.03 22.52
N LEU A 96 14.19 -8.20 23.54
CA LEU A 96 13.06 -7.59 24.26
C LEU A 96 12.24 -6.68 23.34
N LEU A 97 10.92 -6.88 23.37
CA LEU A 97 9.93 -6.02 22.72
C LEU A 97 9.69 -4.78 23.59
N ARG A 98 10.20 -3.62 23.14
CA ARG A 98 9.98 -2.32 23.78
C ARG A 98 9.42 -1.34 22.76
N TRP A 99 8.39 -0.58 23.13
CA TRP A 99 7.72 0.38 22.24
C TRP A 99 8.68 1.36 21.56
N GLY A 100 9.58 2.00 22.32
CA GLY A 100 10.55 2.94 21.75
C GLY A 100 11.50 2.29 20.73
N ALA A 101 11.71 0.98 20.84
CA ALA A 101 12.59 0.24 19.96
C ALA A 101 11.86 -0.23 18.68
N VAL A 102 10.56 -0.53 18.79
CA VAL A 102 9.68 -0.83 17.65
C VAL A 102 9.36 0.43 16.84
N LEU A 103 8.88 1.49 17.51
CA LEU A 103 8.60 2.78 16.86
C LEU A 103 9.88 3.46 16.38
N GLY A 104 11.01 3.23 17.05
CA GLY A 104 12.31 3.71 16.62
C GLY A 104 12.75 3.16 15.26
N ALA A 105 12.30 1.96 14.88
CA ALA A 105 12.62 1.38 13.57
C ALA A 105 12.01 2.17 12.39
N LEU A 106 10.94 2.93 12.62
CA LEU A 106 10.33 3.80 11.61
C LEU A 106 11.26 4.94 11.18
N ARG A 107 12.26 5.29 12.01
CA ARG A 107 13.28 6.29 11.66
C ARG A 107 14.31 5.75 10.67
N GLY A 108 14.23 4.47 10.30
CA GLY A 108 15.24 3.78 9.51
C GLY A 108 16.54 3.57 10.29
N ARG A 109 17.58 3.10 9.59
CA ARG A 109 18.92 2.84 10.15
C ARG A 109 19.93 3.91 9.72
N GLY A 110 19.46 5.13 9.51
CA GLY A 110 20.24 6.20 8.87
C GLY A 110 20.32 6.07 7.35
N ASP A 111 19.47 5.21 6.79
CA ASP A 111 19.23 5.04 5.37
C ASP A 111 17.86 5.64 5.01
N GLU A 112 17.81 6.49 3.99
CA GLU A 112 16.56 7.11 3.52
C GLU A 112 15.65 6.13 2.77
N GLN A 113 15.83 4.80 2.92
CA GLN A 113 15.17 3.77 2.13
C GLN A 113 13.64 3.72 2.33
N ILE A 114 13.18 3.84 3.58
CA ILE A 114 11.73 3.82 3.87
C ILE A 114 11.06 5.06 3.28
N LEU A 115 11.70 6.22 3.45
CA LEU A 115 11.20 7.48 2.92
C LEU A 115 11.24 7.50 1.39
N SER A 116 12.34 7.04 0.79
CA SER A 116 12.50 6.99 -0.67
C SER A 116 11.52 6.02 -1.32
N MET A 117 11.28 4.85 -0.72
CA MET A 117 10.20 3.95 -1.16
C MET A 117 8.84 4.64 -1.10
N GLY A 118 8.53 5.33 0.01
CA GLY A 118 7.29 6.10 0.12
C GLY A 118 7.15 7.15 -0.98
N VAL A 119 8.21 7.91 -1.26
CA VAL A 119 8.24 8.93 -2.33
C VAL A 119 8.07 8.29 -3.71
N ILE A 120 8.78 7.19 -4.00
CA ILE A 120 8.69 6.49 -5.28
C ILE A 120 7.25 6.01 -5.51
N VAL A 121 6.65 5.33 -4.53
CA VAL A 121 5.27 4.82 -4.67
C VAL A 121 4.28 5.98 -4.76
N PHE A 122 4.48 7.08 -4.03
CA PHE A 122 3.65 8.28 -4.13
C PHE A 122 3.71 8.92 -5.53
N VAL A 123 4.91 9.09 -6.09
CA VAL A 123 5.10 9.64 -7.45
C VAL A 123 4.50 8.71 -8.50
N ALA A 124 4.75 7.40 -8.40
CA ALA A 124 4.18 6.40 -9.30
C ALA A 124 2.65 6.41 -9.24
N PHE A 125 2.07 6.52 -8.04
CA PHE A 125 0.63 6.64 -7.85
C PHE A 125 0.06 7.95 -8.42
N GLY A 126 0.74 9.08 -8.22
CA GLY A 126 0.34 10.36 -8.80
C GLY A 126 0.36 10.34 -10.33
N PHE A 127 1.39 9.73 -10.92
CA PHE A 127 1.47 9.53 -12.36
C PHE A 127 0.34 8.63 -12.86
N TRP A 128 0.05 7.53 -12.17
CA TRP A 128 -1.09 6.66 -12.47
C TRP A 128 -2.43 7.41 -12.40
N LEU A 129 -2.64 8.25 -11.38
CA LEU A 129 -3.85 9.07 -11.26
C LEU A 129 -4.01 10.06 -12.41
N MET A 130 -2.93 10.70 -12.87
CA MET A 130 -2.97 11.59 -14.03
C MET A 130 -3.39 10.84 -15.30
N VAL A 131 -2.82 9.65 -15.53
CA VAL A 131 -3.18 8.81 -16.67
C VAL A 131 -4.64 8.36 -16.57
N ALA A 132 -5.07 7.88 -15.40
CA ALA A 132 -6.44 7.45 -15.17
C ALA A 132 -7.46 8.59 -15.40
N HIS A 133 -7.18 9.79 -14.87
CA HIS A 133 -8.02 10.96 -15.12
C HIS A 133 -8.04 11.36 -16.60
N GLY A 134 -6.90 11.32 -17.29
CA GLY A 134 -6.83 11.63 -18.72
C GLY A 134 -7.66 10.68 -19.56
N ILE A 135 -7.56 9.38 -19.30
CA ILE A 135 -8.38 8.35 -19.95
C ILE A 135 -9.87 8.62 -19.67
N PHE A 136 -10.23 8.81 -18.41
CA PHE A 136 -11.61 9.07 -18.03
C PHE A 136 -12.18 10.32 -18.73
N ALA A 137 -11.42 11.42 -18.79
CA ALA A 137 -11.86 12.66 -19.42
C ALA A 137 -12.10 12.51 -20.93
N ILE A 138 -11.21 11.79 -21.64
CA ILE A 138 -11.32 11.58 -23.09
C ILE A 138 -12.60 10.78 -23.41
N PHE A 139 -12.82 9.66 -22.71
CA PHE A 139 -13.94 8.76 -23.03
C PHE A 139 -15.28 9.21 -22.44
N LEU A 140 -15.29 9.89 -21.29
CA LEU A 140 -16.52 10.44 -20.73
C LEU A 140 -17.13 11.49 -21.66
N ALA A 141 -16.29 12.35 -22.25
CA ALA A 141 -16.74 13.38 -23.20
C ALA A 141 -17.48 12.79 -24.40
N GLU A 142 -17.12 11.58 -24.84
CA GLU A 142 -17.76 10.88 -25.97
C GLU A 142 -19.07 10.16 -25.57
N SER A 143 -19.28 9.88 -24.28
CA SER A 143 -20.40 9.06 -23.81
C SER A 143 -21.75 9.79 -23.73
N GLY A 144 -21.75 11.11 -23.61
CA GLY A 144 -22.96 11.92 -23.38
C GLY A 144 -23.67 11.65 -22.05
N LEU A 145 -23.09 10.82 -21.16
CA LEU A 145 -23.62 10.47 -19.85
C LEU A 145 -22.87 11.21 -18.73
N GLY A 146 -23.56 11.44 -17.61
CA GLY A 146 -22.91 11.93 -16.38
C GLY A 146 -22.00 10.86 -15.77
N SER A 147 -20.94 11.30 -15.08
CA SER A 147 -19.92 10.45 -14.43
C SER A 147 -20.47 9.49 -13.37
N GLU A 148 -21.69 9.72 -12.88
CA GLU A 148 -22.30 8.95 -11.80
C GLU A 148 -23.14 7.76 -12.30
N SER A 149 -23.34 7.62 -13.61
CA SER A 149 -24.17 6.55 -14.17
C SER A 149 -23.35 5.29 -14.43
N LEU A 150 -23.71 4.18 -13.79
CA LEU A 150 -23.17 2.86 -14.10
C LEU A 150 -23.44 2.42 -15.56
N ALA A 151 -24.43 3.02 -16.22
CA ALA A 151 -24.71 2.76 -17.63
C ALA A 151 -23.53 3.14 -18.54
N LEU A 152 -22.65 4.06 -18.11
CA LEU A 152 -21.43 4.44 -18.82
C LEU A 152 -20.60 3.22 -19.20
N PHE A 153 -20.44 2.27 -18.28
CA PHE A 153 -19.61 1.07 -18.49
C PHE A 153 -20.19 0.09 -19.52
N GLY A 154 -21.48 0.22 -19.87
CA GLY A 154 -22.12 -0.54 -20.95
C GLY A 154 -22.04 0.12 -22.33
N THR A 155 -21.62 1.39 -22.40
CA THR A 155 -21.49 2.11 -23.68
C THR A 155 -20.23 1.69 -24.43
N PRO A 156 -20.18 1.82 -25.76
CA PRO A 156 -18.97 1.58 -26.53
C PRO A 156 -17.77 2.41 -26.03
N ALA A 157 -18.00 3.67 -25.68
CA ALA A 157 -16.99 4.56 -25.11
C ALA A 157 -16.48 4.05 -23.75
N GLY A 158 -17.38 3.63 -22.85
CA GLY A 158 -17.00 3.06 -21.56
C GLY A 158 -16.25 1.73 -21.67
N ILE A 159 -16.61 0.86 -22.60
CA ILE A 159 -15.89 -0.40 -22.84
C ILE A 159 -14.48 -0.10 -23.39
N ALA A 160 -14.36 0.83 -24.34
CA ALA A 160 -13.07 1.26 -24.87
C ALA A 160 -12.18 1.89 -23.76
N MET A 161 -12.78 2.72 -22.90
CA MET A 161 -12.12 3.30 -21.72
C MET A 161 -11.54 2.22 -20.81
N LEU A 162 -12.32 1.19 -20.47
CA LEU A 162 -11.88 0.07 -19.62
C LEU A 162 -10.75 -0.72 -20.27
N ALA A 163 -10.82 -0.97 -21.58
CA ALA A 163 -9.78 -1.69 -22.32
C ALA A 163 -8.46 -0.90 -22.34
N VAL A 164 -8.51 0.39 -22.72
CA VAL A 164 -7.32 1.27 -22.76
C VAL A 164 -6.72 1.45 -21.37
N GLY A 165 -7.56 1.68 -20.35
CA GLY A 165 -7.13 1.77 -18.96
C GLY A 165 -6.44 0.50 -18.47
N SER A 166 -6.98 -0.68 -18.81
CA SER A 166 -6.40 -1.96 -18.42
C SER A 166 -5.04 -2.20 -19.09
N VAL A 167 -4.91 -1.88 -20.37
CA VAL A 167 -3.64 -2.02 -21.11
C VAL A 167 -2.58 -1.08 -20.54
N LEU A 168 -2.90 0.21 -20.38
CA LEU A 168 -1.94 1.19 -19.85
C LEU A 168 -1.56 0.87 -18.41
N GLY A 169 -2.52 0.49 -17.56
CA GLY A 169 -2.26 0.04 -16.20
C GLY A 169 -1.38 -1.21 -16.16
N GLY A 170 -1.62 -2.18 -17.04
CA GLY A 170 -0.78 -3.38 -17.18
C GLY A 170 0.65 -3.06 -17.60
N LEU A 171 0.85 -2.15 -18.55
CA LEU A 171 2.17 -1.68 -18.95
C LEU A 171 2.91 -0.97 -17.82
N MET A 172 2.21 -0.11 -17.07
CA MET A 172 2.78 0.57 -15.91
C MET A 172 3.18 -0.41 -14.80
N ALA A 173 2.44 -1.51 -14.62
CA ALA A 173 2.76 -2.52 -13.62
C ALA A 173 3.99 -3.38 -13.98
N LEU A 174 4.35 -3.44 -15.26
CA LEU A 174 5.50 -4.20 -15.77
C LEU A 174 6.78 -3.36 -15.89
N ALA A 175 6.67 -2.04 -15.87
CA ALA A 175 7.78 -1.10 -15.98
C ALA A 175 8.45 -0.84 -14.63
#